data_AF-A0A931VI64-F1
#
_entry.id   AF-A0A931VI64-F1
#
_cell.length_a   1.000
_cell.length_b   1.000
_cell.length_c   1.000
_cell.angle_alpha   90.00
_cell.angle_beta   90.00
_cell.angle_gamma   90.00
#
_symmetry.space_group_name_H-M   'P 1'
#
loop_
_entity.id
_entity.type
_entity.pdbx_description
1 polymer ?
#
loop_
_entity_poly.entity_id
_entity_poly.type
_entity_poly.pdbx_seq_one_letter_code
_entity_poly.pdbx_strand_id
1 'polypeptide(L)' 'MLQGKPNPGSNEAIQQGCACPVLDNRYGAGAWFIGKEIFFYIDQSCPIHKEELNWPKNSDNPIKNTNQF' A
#
# COMPACT_ATOMS: atom_id res chain seq x y z
N MET A 1 -2.56 -0.21 10.29
CA MET A 1 -2.82 -1.60 10.70
C MET A 1 -4.06 -2.06 9.97
N LEU A 2 -3.92 -2.83 8.90
CA LEU A 2 -5.06 -3.48 8.26
C LEU A 2 -5.34 -4.75 9.06
N GLN A 3 -6.57 -4.87 9.54
CA GLN A 3 -6.95 -5.79 10.62
C GLN A 3 -6.53 -7.23 10.28
N GLY A 4 -5.51 -7.72 11.00
CA GLY A 4 -5.04 -9.11 10.93
C GLY A 4 -3.77 -9.38 10.10
N LYS A 5 -3.24 -8.42 9.33
CA LYS A 5 -2.00 -8.62 8.55
C LYS A 5 -0.82 -7.83 9.16
N PRO A 6 0.41 -8.36 9.15
CA PRO A 6 1.60 -7.57 9.48
C PRO A 6 1.83 -6.46 8.45
N ASN A 7 2.52 -5.39 8.84
CA ASN A 7 2.72 -4.25 7.94
C ASN A 7 3.62 -4.63 6.73
N PRO A 8 3.39 -4.05 5.54
CA PRO A 8 4.24 -4.26 4.37
C PRO A 8 5.73 -4.07 4.67
N GLY A 9 6.55 -5.05 4.29
CA GLY A 9 8.00 -5.02 4.49
C GLY A 9 8.48 -5.25 5.93
N SER A 10 7.61 -5.56 6.90
CA SER A 10 8.03 -5.92 8.26
C SER A 10 8.65 -7.31 8.34
N ASN A 11 9.41 -7.59 9.41
CA ASN A 11 10.00 -8.91 9.62
C ASN A 11 8.94 -10.01 9.70
N GLU A 12 7.83 -9.73 10.40
CA GLU A 12 6.69 -10.65 10.52
C GLU A 12 6.02 -10.88 9.16
N ALA A 13 5.93 -9.84 8.31
CA ALA A 13 5.39 -9.97 6.97
C ALA A 13 6.31 -10.80 6.06
N ILE A 14 7.62 -10.59 6.13
CA ILE A 14 8.63 -11.35 5.37
C ILE A 14 8.54 -12.85 5.74
N GLN A 15 8.40 -13.18 7.03
CA GLN A 15 8.22 -14.56 7.49
C GLN A 15 6.98 -15.24 6.91
N GLN A 16 5.97 -14.47 6.51
CA GLN A 16 4.73 -14.95 5.88
C GLN A 16 4.79 -14.92 4.34
N GLY A 17 5.91 -14.51 3.73
CA GLY A 17 6.09 -14.44 2.28
C GLY A 17 5.79 -13.07 1.66
N CYS A 18 5.84 -11.98 2.42
CA CYS A 18 5.72 -10.63 1.88
C CYS A 18 6.83 -10.33 0.86
N ALA A 19 6.44 -9.70 -0.26
CA ALA A 19 7.36 -9.22 -1.28
C ALA A 19 7.46 -7.68 -1.34
N CYS A 20 6.78 -6.95 -0.43
CA CYS A 20 6.85 -5.49 -0.42
C CYS A 20 8.26 -5.00 -0.03
N PRO A 21 8.71 -3.85 -0.56
CA PRO A 21 10.07 -3.37 -0.35
C PRO A 21 10.33 -3.07 1.14
N VAL A 22 11.35 -3.73 1.69
CA VAL A 22 11.67 -3.68 3.12
C VAL A 22 12.23 -2.32 3.53
N LEU A 23 13.21 -1.81 2.76
CA LEU A 23 13.89 -0.56 3.07
C LEU A 23 12.98 0.65 2.87
N ASP A 24 12.24 0.69 1.76
CA ASP A 24 11.33 1.80 1.48
C ASP A 24 10.17 1.87 2.48
N ASN A 25 9.70 0.71 2.98
CA ASN A 25 8.69 0.64 4.04
C ASN A 25 9.27 0.65 5.46
N ARG A 26 10.59 0.84 5.61
CA ARG A 26 11.29 0.96 6.88
C ARG A 26 10.97 -0.18 7.84
N TYR A 27 11.06 -1.42 7.35
CA TYR A 27 10.75 -2.62 8.13
C TYR A 27 9.33 -2.60 8.73
N GLY A 28 8.35 -2.02 8.01
CA GLY A 28 6.96 -1.93 8.44
C GLY A 28 6.58 -0.67 9.22
N ALA A 29 7.48 0.31 9.35
CA ALA A 29 7.15 1.61 9.97
C ALA A 29 6.45 2.59 8.99
N GLY A 30 6.48 2.32 7.69
CA GLY A 30 5.83 3.13 6.65
C GLY A 30 6.82 3.88 5.75
N ALA A 31 6.38 4.19 4.54
CA ALA A 31 7.11 4.95 3.54
C ALA A 31 6.98 6.47 3.77
N TRP A 32 5.75 6.95 4.03
CA TRP A 32 5.46 8.35 4.39
C TRP A 32 4.19 8.47 5.23
N PHE A 33 3.99 9.67 5.77
CA PHE A 33 2.91 10.01 6.68
C PHE A 33 2.14 11.21 6.16
N ILE A 34 0.81 11.15 6.19
CA ILE A 34 -0.07 12.30 5.99
C ILE A 34 -0.93 12.44 7.25
N GLY A 35 -0.57 13.38 8.12
CA GLY A 35 -1.16 13.49 9.44
C GLY A 35 -0.92 12.23 10.28
N LYS A 36 -1.99 11.50 10.62
CA LYS A 36 -1.94 10.24 11.39
C LYS A 36 -1.92 8.99 10.49
N GLU A 37 -2.09 9.16 9.19
CA GLU A 37 -2.12 8.05 8.24
C GLU A 37 -0.71 7.67 7.81
N ILE A 38 -0.48 6.37 7.70
CA ILE A 38 0.80 5.77 7.31
C ILE A 38 0.59 5.07 5.97
N PHE A 39 1.45 5.38 5.01
CA PHE A 39 1.42 4.80 3.67
C PHE A 39 2.59 3.86 3.47
N PHE A 40 2.39 2.86 2.61
CA PHE A 40 3.37 1.84 2.28
C PHE A 40 3.47 1.69 0.77
N TYR A 41 4.65 1.37 0.28
CA TYR A 41 4.83 0.85 -1.06
C TYR A 41 4.43 -0.62 -1.08
N ILE A 42 3.54 -0.96 -2.01
CA ILE A 42 3.02 -2.32 -2.17
C ILE A 42 3.57 -2.89 -3.47
N ASP A 43 4.21 -4.05 -3.39
CA ASP A 43 4.51 -4.83 -4.57
C ASP A 43 3.21 -5.48 -5.09
N GLN A 44 2.86 -5.28 -6.36
CA GLN A 44 1.63 -5.81 -6.96
C GLN A 44 1.60 -7.35 -7.03
N SER A 45 2.76 -7.99 -6.95
CA SER A 45 2.90 -9.44 -6.85
C SER A 45 2.85 -9.95 -5.42
N CYS A 46 2.86 -9.07 -4.40
CA CYS A 46 2.87 -9.47 -3.00
C CYS A 46 1.65 -10.34 -2.66
N PRO A 47 1.83 -11.61 -2.24
CA PRO A 47 0.70 -12.50 -1.96
C PRO A 47 -0.12 -12.07 -0.74
N ILE A 48 0.44 -11.21 0.12
CA ILE A 48 -0.20 -10.72 1.35
C ILE A 48 -0.94 -9.39 1.12
N HIS A 49 -0.29 -8.44 0.43
CA HIS A 49 -0.71 -7.03 0.41
C HIS A 49 -1.19 -6.50 -0.95
N LYS A 50 -1.11 -7.27 -2.04
CA LYS A 50 -1.55 -6.81 -3.39
C LYS A 50 -2.99 -6.30 -3.46
N GLU A 51 -3.87 -6.77 -2.57
CA GLU A 51 -5.30 -6.39 -2.53
C GLU A 51 -5.56 -5.08 -1.79
N GLU A 52 -4.53 -4.42 -1.25
CA GLU A 52 -4.69 -3.21 -0.42
C GLU A 52 -4.69 -1.90 -1.22
N LEU A 53 -4.70 -1.97 -2.56
CA LEU A 53 -4.98 -0.84 -3.44
C LEU A 53 -6.48 -0.49 -3.45
N ASN A 54 -7.07 -0.26 -2.27
CA ASN A 54 -8.35 0.44 -2.16
C ASN A 54 -8.08 1.95 -2.28
N TRP A 55 -7.69 2.40 -3.48
CA TRP A 55 -7.97 3.78 -3.87
C TRP A 55 -9.46 4.02 -3.65
N PRO A 56 -9.89 5.15 -3.06
CA PRO A 56 -11.32 5.37 -2.83
C PRO A 56 -12.06 5.25 -4.16
N LYS A 57 -12.89 4.22 -4.30
CA LYS A 57 -13.88 4.11 -5.38
C LYS A 57 -14.98 5.18 -5.27
N ASN A 58 -14.95 6.00 -4.23
CA ASN A 58 -15.62 7.29 -4.22
C ASN A 58 -14.61 8.40 -4.56
N SER A 59 -14.17 8.40 -5.82
CA SER A 59 -13.89 9.64 -6.50
C SER A 59 -15.22 10.17 -7.02
N ASP A 60 -15.86 11.08 -6.30
CA ASP A 60 -16.80 12.04 -6.90
C ASP A 60 -16.08 13.03 -7.85
N ASN A 61 -15.04 12.55 -8.55
CA ASN A 61 -14.54 13.17 -9.76
C ASN A 61 -13.91 12.09 -10.65
N PRO A 62 -14.63 11.55 -11.65
CA PRO A 62 -14.01 10.70 -12.64
C PRO A 62 -12.95 11.53 -13.36
N ILE A 63 -11.79 10.94 -13.58
CA ILE A 63 -10.78 11.45 -14.50
C ILE A 63 -11.49 11.67 -15.83
N LYS A 64 -11.87 12.92 -16.12
CA LYS A 64 -12.36 13.31 -17.43
C LYS A 64 -11.16 13.21 -18.35
N ASN A 65 -11.06 12.06 -18.98
CA ASN A 65 -10.26 11.87 -20.17
C ASN A 65 -10.90 12.73 -21.28
N THR A 66 -10.51 14.00 -21.37
CA THR A 66 -10.74 14.81 -22.56
C THR A 66 -9.43 14.91 -23.31
N ASN A 67 -9.18 13.91 -24.16
CA ASN A 67 -8.74 14.27 -25.50
C ASN A 67 -9.86 15.13 -26.10
N GLN A 68 -9.63 16.43 -26.21
CA GLN A 68 -10.44 17.31 -27.03
C GLN A 68 -9.48 18.14 -27.90
N PHE A 69 -9.81 18.16 -29.20
CA PHE A 69 -9.20 18.94 -30.27
C PHE A 69 -8.99 20.41 -29.90
#